data_AF-A0A3Q2UDN6-F1
#
_entry.id   AF-A0A3Q2UDN6-F1
#
_cell.length_a   1.000
_cell.length_b   1.000
_cell.length_c   1.000
_cell.angle_alpha   90.00
_cell.angle_beta   90.00
_cell.angle_gamma   90.00
#
_symmetry.space_group_name_H-M   'P 1'
#
loop_
_entity.id
_entity.type
_entity.pdbx_description
1 polymer ?
#
loop_
_entity_poly.entity_id
_entity_poly.type
_entity_poly.pdbx_seq_one_letter_code
_entity_poly.pdbx_strand_id
1 'polypeptide(L)'
;MSTFSSASLEKRFRGLTNTMDSIQGLSAWCIDNKKYHSLIVRQWIKCLKKSNPSHRLNLLYLANDVIQNCKRKNAVNYRTAFAEVLPDAFQLSFFISETNTKA
;
A
#
# COMPACT_ATOMS: atom_id res chain seq x y z
N MET A 1 -11.82 -16.37 14.39
CA MET A 1 -11.63 -14.90 14.27
C MET A 1 -10.17 -14.62 13.97
N SER A 2 -9.81 -14.21 12.76
CA SER A 2 -8.43 -13.82 12.45
C SER A 2 -8.18 -12.44 13.07
N THR A 3 -7.45 -12.43 14.18
CA THR A 3 -7.05 -11.24 14.91
C THR A 3 -6.37 -10.27 13.95
N PHE A 4 -6.90 -9.05 13.85
CA PHE A 4 -6.28 -7.99 13.07
C PHE A 4 -4.91 -7.68 13.70
N SER A 5 -3.82 -8.11 13.07
CA SER A 5 -2.49 -8.09 13.66
C SER A 5 -1.47 -7.57 12.65
N SER A 6 -0.36 -7.03 13.15
CA SER A 6 0.72 -6.56 12.29
C SER A 6 1.29 -7.68 11.40
N ALA A 7 1.37 -8.90 11.92
CA ALA A 7 1.85 -10.07 11.17
C ALA A 7 0.90 -10.49 10.05
N SER A 8 -0.42 -10.42 10.28
CA SER A 8 -1.40 -10.73 9.24
C SER A 8 -1.43 -9.70 8.13
N LEU A 9 -1.23 -8.41 8.46
CA LEU A 9 -1.03 -7.34 7.47
C LEU A 9 0.24 -7.54 6.64
N GLU A 10 1.36 -7.85 7.29
CA GLU A 10 2.63 -8.08 6.60
C GLU A 10 2.53 -9.24 5.59
N LYS A 11 1.89 -10.34 5.98
CA LYS A 11 1.66 -11.47 5.08
C LYS A 11 0.82 -11.08 3.85
N ARG A 12 -0.21 -10.25 4.04
CA ARG A 12 -1.05 -9.74 2.94
C ARG A 12 -0.27 -8.87 1.98
N PHE A 13 0.52 -7.92 2.50
CA PHE A 13 1.32 -7.04 1.65
C PHE A 13 2.39 -7.80 0.88
N ARG A 14 3.12 -8.72 1.53
CA ARG A 14 4.12 -9.58 0.86
C ARG A 14 3.51 -10.48 -0.22
N GLY A 15 2.25 -10.90 -0.03
CA GLY A 15 1.51 -11.72 -0.98
C GLY A 15 0.86 -10.95 -2.13
N LEU A 16 0.99 -9.62 -2.17
CA LEU A 16 0.42 -8.79 -3.24
C LEU A 16 1.14 -9.05 -4.57
N THR A 17 0.37 -9.38 -5.60
CA THR A 17 0.89 -9.57 -6.97
C THR A 17 0.54 -8.37 -7.84
N ASN A 18 1.06 -8.36 -9.07
CA ASN A 18 0.79 -7.32 -10.07
C ASN A 18 -0.55 -7.52 -10.80
N THR A 19 -1.38 -8.49 -10.41
CA THR A 19 -2.68 -8.72 -11.05
C THR A 19 -3.73 -7.76 -10.48
N MET A 20 -4.64 -7.32 -11.34
CA MET A 20 -5.73 -6.43 -10.94
C MET A 20 -6.57 -7.04 -9.81
N ASP A 21 -6.90 -8.33 -9.90
CA ASP A 21 -7.67 -9.04 -8.88
C ASP A 21 -6.98 -9.04 -7.50
N SER A 22 -5.64 -9.21 -7.46
CA SER A 22 -4.89 -9.15 -6.20
C SER A 22 -4.92 -7.77 -5.57
N ILE A 23 -4.71 -6.73 -6.40
CA ILE A 23 -4.69 -5.33 -5.97
C ILE A 23 -6.09 -4.90 -5.49
N GLN A 24 -7.12 -5.14 -6.29
CA GLN A 24 -8.50 -4.77 -5.95
C GLN A 24 -9.03 -5.57 -4.75
N GLY A 25 -8.72 -6.87 -4.67
CA GLY A 25 -9.09 -7.70 -3.54
C GLY A 25 -8.48 -7.21 -2.23
N LEU A 26 -7.20 -6.84 -2.24
CA LEU A 26 -6.55 -6.28 -1.05
C LEU A 26 -7.03 -4.84 -0.74
N SER A 27 -7.29 -4.03 -1.76
CA SER A 27 -7.86 -2.68 -1.60
C SER A 27 -9.25 -2.72 -0.94
N ALA A 28 -10.14 -3.58 -1.42
CA ALA A 28 -11.45 -3.80 -0.83
C ALA A 28 -11.32 -4.24 0.63
N TRP A 29 -10.41 -5.18 0.92
CA TRP A 29 -10.15 -5.60 2.30
C TRP A 29 -9.66 -4.44 3.18
N CYS A 30 -8.77 -3.58 2.68
CA CYS A 30 -8.34 -2.38 3.40
C CYS A 30 -9.53 -1.45 3.70
N ILE A 31 -10.40 -1.22 2.73
CA ILE A 31 -11.59 -0.37 2.89
C ILE A 31 -12.57 -0.95 3.91
N ASP A 32 -12.83 -2.26 3.88
CA ASP A 32 -13.70 -2.94 4.85
C ASP A 32 -13.13 -2.86 6.27
N ASN A 33 -11.80 -2.82 6.39
CA ASN A 33 -11.09 -2.69 7.66
C ASN A 33 -10.69 -1.24 8.00
N LYS A 34 -11.37 -0.24 7.44
CA LYS A 34 -11.07 1.20 7.58
C LYS A 34 -10.89 1.71 9.02
N LYS A 35 -11.48 1.06 10.03
CA LYS A 35 -11.22 1.38 11.45
C LYS A 35 -9.74 1.26 11.85
N TYR A 36 -8.95 0.53 11.07
CA TYR A 36 -7.52 0.32 11.29
C TYR A 36 -6.64 1.05 10.27
N HIS A 37 -7.16 2.07 9.58
CA HIS A 37 -6.46 2.77 8.49
C HIS A 37 -5.02 3.17 8.86
N SER A 38 -4.80 3.77 10.04
CA SER A 38 -3.45 4.19 10.48
C SER A 38 -2.49 3.01 10.61
N LEU A 39 -2.96 1.88 11.14
CA LEU A 39 -2.14 0.68 11.27
C LEU A 39 -1.82 0.06 9.90
N ILE A 40 -2.80 0.03 8.99
CA ILE A 40 -2.66 -0.46 7.62
C ILE A 40 -1.61 0.36 6.86
N VAL A 41 -1.75 1.68 6.86
CA VAL A 41 -0.81 2.60 6.17
C VAL A 41 0.60 2.50 6.77
N ARG A 42 0.70 2.43 8.11
CA ARG A 42 1.99 2.24 8.80
C ARG A 42 2.68 0.93 8.43
N GLN A 43 1.93 -0.17 8.25
CA GLN A 43 2.52 -1.43 7.83
C GLN A 43 2.82 -1.48 6.33
N TRP A 44 2.01 -0.80 5.52
CA TRP A 44 2.27 -0.63 4.09
C TRP A 44 3.62 0.04 3.84
N ILE A 45 3.92 1.16 4.50
CA ILE A 45 5.22 1.86 4.31
C ILE A 45 6.40 1.03 4.83
N LYS A 46 6.22 0.27 5.91
CA LYS A 46 7.24 -0.68 6.40
C LYS A 46 7.52 -1.79 5.40
N CYS A 47 6.49 -2.31 4.73
CA CYS A 47 6.64 -3.27 3.66
C CYS A 47 7.36 -2.65 2.46
N LEU A 48 6.91 -1.47 2.01
CA LEU A 48 7.50 -0.74 0.88
C LEU A 48 9.01 -0.53 1.05
N LYS A 49 9.43 -0.05 2.23
CA LYS A 49 10.85 0.16 2.58
C LYS A 49 11.72 -1.10 2.45
N LYS A 50 11.15 -2.28 2.71
CA LYS A 50 11.84 -3.60 2.63
C LYS A 50 11.70 -4.30 1.28
N SER A 51 10.90 -3.74 0.37
CA SER A 51 10.53 -4.40 -0.88
C SER A 51 11.52 -4.08 -2.01
N ASN A 52 11.63 -4.98 -2.98
CA ASN A 52 12.35 -4.74 -4.23
C ASN A 52 11.55 -3.79 -5.16
N PRO A 53 12.17 -3.24 -6.23
CA PRO A 53 11.51 -2.29 -7.14
C PRO A 53 10.16 -2.75 -7.70
N SER A 54 10.09 -4.00 -8.20
CA SER A 54 8.87 -4.55 -8.80
C SER A 54 7.73 -4.63 -7.78
N HIS A 55 8.01 -5.10 -6.56
CA HIS A 55 6.99 -5.19 -5.52
C HIS A 55 6.63 -3.82 -4.93
N ARG A 56 7.56 -2.84 -4.91
CA ARG A 56 7.23 -1.43 -4.56
C ARG A 56 6.17 -0.85 -5.49
N LEU A 57 6.27 -1.13 -6.80
CA LEU A 57 5.28 -0.69 -7.77
C LEU A 57 3.89 -1.28 -7.48
N ASN A 58 3.81 -2.58 -7.18
CA ASN A 58 2.54 -3.22 -6.81
C ASN A 58 1.92 -2.56 -5.56
N LEU A 59 2.73 -2.29 -4.54
CA LEU A 59 2.29 -1.61 -3.32
C LEU A 59 1.82 -0.18 -3.58
N LEU A 60 2.43 0.54 -4.53
CA LEU A 60 1.96 1.86 -4.96
C LEU A 60 0.61 1.77 -5.70
N TYR A 61 0.41 0.76 -6.54
CA TYR A 61 -0.90 0.53 -7.18
C TYR A 61 -2.00 0.25 -6.15
N LEU A 62 -1.69 -0.51 -5.10
CA LEU A 62 -2.61 -0.70 -3.97
C LEU A 62 -2.94 0.62 -3.28
N ALA A 63 -1.95 1.44 -2.93
CA ALA A 63 -2.18 2.72 -2.28
C ALA A 63 -3.06 3.64 -3.13
N ASN A 64 -2.78 3.69 -4.43
CA ASN A 64 -3.58 4.44 -5.39
C ASN A 64 -5.04 3.96 -5.42
N ASP A 65 -5.28 2.66 -5.55
CA ASP A 65 -6.64 2.12 -5.60
C ASP A 65 -7.43 2.42 -4.30
N VAL A 66 -6.81 2.26 -3.13
CA VAL A 66 -7.43 2.58 -1.84
C VAL A 66 -7.77 4.07 -1.74
N ILE A 67 -6.85 4.97 -2.11
CA ILE A 67 -7.08 6.43 -2.05
C ILE A 67 -8.23 6.84 -2.98
N GLN A 68 -8.29 6.27 -4.18
CA GLN A 68 -9.34 6.58 -5.15
C GLN A 68 -10.70 6.05 -4.69
N ASN A 69 -10.77 4.84 -4.14
CA ASN A 69 -12.03 4.18 -3.78
C ASN A 69 -12.54 4.51 -2.36
N CYS A 70 -11.69 5.03 -1.47
CA CYS A 70 -12.06 5.26 -0.06
C CYS A 70 -13.24 6.24 0.15
N LYS A 71 -13.40 7.25 -0.72
CA LYS A 71 -14.47 8.27 -0.58
C LYS A 71 -15.85 7.65 -0.76
N ARG A 72 -16.03 6.81 -1.79
CA ARG A 72 -17.30 6.14 -2.11
C ARG A 72 -17.77 5.19 -1.01
N LYS A 73 -16.87 4.79 -0.11
CA LYS A 73 -17.09 3.77 0.93
C LYS A 73 -16.98 4.33 2.35
N ASN A 74 -17.06 5.65 2.52
CA ASN A 74 -16.96 6.35 3.80
C ASN A 74 -15.69 5.98 4.59
N ALA A 75 -14.54 5.95 3.91
CA ALA A 75 -13.22 5.59 4.44
C ALA A 75 -12.20 6.73 4.24
N VAL A 76 -12.65 7.98 4.25
CA VAL A 76 -11.88 9.17 3.88
C VAL A 76 -10.58 9.37 4.65
N ASN A 77 -10.47 8.82 5.87
CA ASN A 77 -9.26 8.87 6.70
C ASN A 77 -8.04 8.23 6.02
N TYR A 78 -8.23 7.35 5.03
CA TYR A 78 -7.13 6.84 4.23
C TYR A 78 -6.42 7.94 3.43
N ARG A 79 -7.12 8.97 2.96
CA ARG A 79 -6.49 10.07 2.22
C ARG A 79 -5.47 10.80 3.09
N THR A 80 -5.89 11.21 4.28
CA THR A 80 -5.01 11.89 5.24
C THR A 80 -3.86 10.99 5.67
N ALA A 81 -4.14 9.73 6.02
CA ALA A 81 -3.11 8.80 6.45
C ALA A 81 -2.06 8.51 5.35
N PHE A 82 -2.48 8.32 4.10
CA PHE A 82 -1.54 8.14 3.00
C PHE A 82 -0.78 9.43 2.68
N ALA A 83 -1.41 10.60 2.75
CA ALA A 83 -0.74 11.88 2.48
C ALA A 83 0.49 12.09 3.37
N GLU A 84 0.47 11.62 4.62
CA GLU A 84 1.60 11.70 5.55
C GLU A 84 2.81 10.84 5.14
N VAL A 85 2.60 9.74 4.42
CA VAL A 85 3.67 8.77 4.09
C VAL A 85 4.05 8.72 2.61
N LEU A 86 3.25 9.32 1.73
CA LEU A 86 3.50 9.32 0.29
C LEU A 86 4.80 10.04 -0.10
N PRO A 87 5.20 11.18 0.49
CA PRO A 87 6.48 11.81 0.18
C PRO A 87 7.67 10.86 0.38
N ASP A 88 7.74 10.21 1.56
CA ASP A 88 8.73 9.17 1.86
C ASP A 88 8.66 7.99 0.87
N ALA A 89 7.45 7.56 0.53
CA ALA A 89 7.23 6.43 -0.37
C ALA A 89 7.77 6.71 -1.78
N PHE A 90 7.53 7.91 -2.30
CA PHE A 90 8.00 8.28 -3.64
C PHE A 90 9.52 8.43 -3.69
N GLN A 91 10.18 8.96 -2.65
CA GLN A 91 11.64 9.00 -2.59
C GLN A 91 12.26 7.61 -2.76
N LEU A 92 11.67 6.58 -2.14
CA LEU A 92 12.16 5.20 -2.24
C LEU A 92 11.95 4.59 -3.63
N SER A 93 10.96 5.04 -4.39
CA SER A 93 10.68 4.55 -5.74
C SER A 93 11.45 5.29 -6.83
N PHE A 94 11.70 6.59 -6.65
CA PHE A 94 12.41 7.41 -7.64
C PHE A 94 13.92 7.11 -7.71
N PHE A 95 14.54 6.63 -6.63
CA PHE A 95 15.96 6.20 -6.64
C PHE A 95 16.29 5.08 -7.64
N ILE A 96 15.29 4.43 -8.24
CA ILE A 96 15.46 3.33 -9.21
C ILE A 96 15.35 3.83 -10.66
N SER A 97 14.72 4.98 -10.91
CA SER A 97 14.63 5.55 -12.26
C SER A 97 15.99 6.01 -12.77
N GLU A 98 16.86 6.51 -11.89
CA GLU A 98 18.19 7.05 -12.28
C GLU A 98 19.25 5.98 -12.53
N THR A 99 19.08 4.75 -12.01
CA THR A 99 20.05 3.67 -12.21
C THR A 99 19.84 2.87 -13.50
N ASN A 100 18.74 3.08 -14.24
CA ASN A 100 18.42 2.38 -15.49
C ASN A 100 18.60 3.23 -16.76
N THR A 101 19.14 4.45 -16.67
CA THR A 101 19.37 5.34 -17.84
C THR A 101 20.86 5.55 -18.16
N LYS A 102 21.75 4.74 -17.58
CA LYS A 102 23.18 4.73 -17.93
C LYS A 102 23.63 3.32 -18.31
N ALA A 103 23.23 2.88 -19.49
CA ALA A 103 23.84 1.79 -20.24
C ALA A 103 23.84 2.18 -21.72
#